data_AF-A0A073IQ56-F1
#
_entry.id   AF-A0A073IQ56-F1
#
_cell.length_a   1.000
_cell.length_b   1.000
_cell.length_c   1.000
_cell.angle_alpha   90.00
_cell.angle_beta   90.00
_cell.angle_gamma   90.00
#
_symmetry.space_group_name_H-M   'P 1'
#
loop_
_entity.id
_entity.type
_entity.pdbx_description
1 polymer ?
#
loop_
_entity_poly.entity_id
_entity_poly.type
_entity_poly.pdbx_seq_one_letter_code
_entity_poly.pdbx_strand_id
1 'polypeptide(L)'
;MTNGDFEAFAQLVTAAADAVGRTAPTKNAIMFIFDALKKYSLEQVQGAYRAHFQGPEGRFWPTPSHIVEQIEGKPEDRAALAWALVEKALSSYNGAYESVRFPLPAYHFAIEKLGGWITLSDKYDDGSKRDVAFLAKEFKQFYVLGEKAARGWESVPPYLVGIWEDEGSERPTAKKVRMIGSGELVTRDKVPALSSGGDRTQQRRRLADNIAALAGAKRL
;
A
#
# COMPACT_ATOMS: atom_id res chain seq x y z
N MET A 1 -19.38 0.71 -6.98
CA MET A 1 -20.45 1.05 -7.94
C MET A 1 -21.35 -0.15 -8.02
N THR A 2 -22.65 0.09 -7.94
CA THR A 2 -23.70 -0.91 -8.10
C THR A 2 -24.24 -0.86 -9.53
N ASN A 3 -24.99 -1.87 -9.96
CA ASN A 3 -25.56 -1.87 -11.32
C ASN A 3 -26.45 -0.65 -11.60
N GLY A 4 -27.04 -0.02 -10.58
CA GLY A 4 -27.83 1.21 -10.71
C GLY A 4 -27.00 2.45 -11.11
N ASP A 5 -25.69 2.41 -10.89
CA ASP A 5 -24.78 3.52 -11.24
C ASP A 5 -24.39 3.50 -12.73
N PHE A 6 -24.78 2.47 -13.49
CA PHE A 6 -24.28 2.23 -14.84
C PHE A 6 -24.60 3.37 -15.81
N GLU A 7 -25.82 3.92 -15.77
CA GLU A 7 -26.22 5.00 -16.67
C GLU A 7 -25.42 6.28 -16.42
N ALA A 8 -25.29 6.68 -15.15
CA ALA A 8 -24.51 7.85 -14.76
C ALA A 8 -23.01 7.67 -15.10
N PHE A 9 -22.49 6.45 -14.93
CA PHE A 9 -21.14 6.11 -15.35
C PHE A 9 -20.97 6.19 -16.89
N ALA A 10 -21.92 5.66 -17.65
CA ALA A 10 -21.87 5.70 -19.11
C ALA A 10 -21.84 7.15 -19.63
N GLN A 11 -22.65 8.04 -19.04
CA GLN A 11 -22.64 9.47 -19.34
C GLN A 11 -21.28 10.10 -19.03
N LEU A 12 -20.67 9.78 -17.88
CA LEU A 12 -19.34 10.25 -17.51
C LEU A 12 -18.28 9.83 -18.54
N VAL A 13 -18.27 8.56 -18.95
CA VAL A 13 -17.30 8.02 -19.91
C VAL A 13 -17.49 8.66 -21.30
N THR A 14 -18.73 8.85 -21.74
CA THR A 14 -19.02 9.57 -22.99
C THR A 14 -18.53 11.01 -22.93
N ALA A 15 -18.86 11.75 -21.86
CA ALA A 15 -18.42 13.14 -21.70
C ALA A 15 -16.89 13.26 -21.64
N ALA A 16 -16.21 12.30 -21.01
CA ALA A 16 -14.76 12.23 -20.99
C ALA A 16 -14.19 12.04 -22.41
N ALA A 17 -14.89 11.33 -23.31
CA ALA A 17 -14.40 11.02 -24.66
C ALA A 17 -14.50 12.27 -25.52
N ASP A 18 -15.65 12.95 -25.40
CA ASP A 18 -15.90 14.24 -26.03
C ASP A 18 -14.87 15.29 -25.59
N ALA A 19 -14.51 15.33 -24.30
CA ALA A 19 -13.53 16.27 -23.75
C ALA A 19 -12.13 16.18 -24.40
N VAL A 20 -11.76 15.01 -24.95
CA VAL A 20 -10.48 14.80 -25.65
C VAL A 20 -10.66 14.64 -27.16
N GLY A 21 -11.83 15.00 -27.70
CA GLY A 21 -12.14 14.91 -29.13
C GLY A 21 -12.16 13.49 -29.68
N ARG A 22 -12.53 12.49 -28.87
CA ARG A 22 -12.66 11.09 -29.28
C ARG A 22 -14.12 10.68 -29.40
N THR A 23 -14.39 9.75 -30.31
CA THR A 23 -15.68 9.08 -30.37
C THR A 23 -15.93 8.31 -29.08
N ALA A 24 -17.15 8.42 -28.56
CA ALA A 24 -17.58 7.67 -27.38
C ALA A 24 -17.35 6.15 -27.56
N PRO A 25 -16.88 5.44 -26.52
CA PRO A 25 -16.73 3.99 -26.58
C PRO A 25 -18.07 3.29 -26.82
N THR A 26 -18.03 2.10 -27.43
CA THR A 26 -19.23 1.27 -27.60
C THR A 26 -19.80 0.86 -26.24
N LYS A 27 -21.09 0.51 -26.19
CA LYS A 27 -21.74 0.03 -24.97
C LYS A 27 -20.99 -1.13 -24.30
N ASN A 28 -20.47 -2.08 -25.09
CA ASN A 28 -19.68 -3.21 -24.58
C ASN A 28 -18.35 -2.75 -23.97
N ALA A 29 -17.68 -1.75 -24.58
CA ALA A 29 -16.48 -1.16 -24.00
C ALA A 29 -16.78 -0.43 -22.69
N ILE A 30 -17.87 0.35 -22.62
CA ILE A 30 -18.30 1.01 -21.38
C ILE A 30 -18.59 -0.02 -20.28
N MET A 31 -19.26 -1.14 -20.61
CA MET A 31 -19.52 -2.23 -19.67
C MET A 31 -18.23 -2.85 -19.13
N PHE A 32 -17.24 -3.08 -19.99
CA PHE A 32 -15.93 -3.58 -19.57
C PHE A 32 -15.19 -2.60 -18.64
N ILE A 33 -15.22 -1.29 -18.95
CA ILE A 33 -14.62 -0.24 -18.10
C ILE A 33 -15.37 -0.17 -16.76
N PHE A 34 -16.71 -0.27 -16.77
CA PHE A 34 -17.53 -0.29 -15.56
C PHE A 34 -17.17 -1.45 -14.65
N ASP A 35 -17.08 -2.67 -15.19
CA ASP A 35 -16.69 -3.85 -14.42
C ASP A 35 -15.28 -3.73 -13.84
N ALA A 36 -14.33 -3.17 -14.60
CA ALA A 36 -12.96 -2.93 -14.12
C ALA A 36 -12.91 -1.96 -12.92
N LEU A 37 -13.85 -1.02 -12.84
CA LEU A 37 -13.91 0.02 -11.80
C LEU A 37 -14.98 -0.26 -10.73
N LYS A 38 -15.74 -1.36 -10.85
CA LYS A 38 -16.93 -1.66 -10.05
C LYS A 38 -16.71 -1.65 -8.54
N LYS A 39 -15.49 -1.95 -8.09
CA LYS A 39 -15.10 -1.95 -6.68
C LYS A 39 -15.05 -0.56 -6.02
N TYR A 40 -15.00 0.53 -6.79
CA TYR A 40 -15.01 1.91 -6.27
C TYR A 40 -16.40 2.51 -6.35
N SER A 41 -16.73 3.47 -5.48
CA SER A 41 -17.95 4.28 -5.58
C SER A 41 -17.96 5.15 -6.85
N LEU A 42 -19.14 5.56 -7.31
CA LEU A 42 -19.26 6.42 -8.49
C LEU A 42 -18.58 7.78 -8.24
N GLU A 43 -18.68 8.30 -7.02
CA GLU A 43 -18.05 9.55 -6.59
C GLU A 43 -16.52 9.48 -6.69
N GLN A 44 -15.92 8.37 -6.26
CA GLN A 44 -14.47 8.15 -6.40
C GLN A 44 -14.05 8.14 -7.87
N VAL A 45 -14.82 7.45 -8.73
CA VAL A 45 -14.55 7.39 -10.17
C VAL A 45 -14.68 8.76 -10.82
N GLN A 46 -15.74 9.51 -10.51
CA GLN A 46 -15.93 10.87 -11.01
C GLN A 46 -14.79 11.80 -10.58
N GLY A 47 -14.39 11.75 -9.31
CA GLY A 47 -13.25 12.50 -8.79
C GLY A 47 -11.96 12.18 -9.53
N ALA A 48 -11.73 10.89 -9.80
CA ALA A 48 -10.55 10.42 -10.51
C ALA A 48 -10.50 10.87 -11.99
N TYR A 49 -11.64 10.83 -12.70
CA TYR A 49 -11.72 11.41 -14.06
C TYR A 49 -11.40 12.91 -14.05
N ARG A 50 -11.95 13.67 -13.11
CA ARG A 50 -11.66 15.11 -12.97
C ARG A 50 -10.18 15.36 -12.70
N ALA A 51 -9.59 14.62 -11.77
CA ALA A 51 -8.17 14.74 -11.43
C ALA A 51 -7.27 14.41 -12.63
N HIS A 52 -7.59 13.37 -13.40
CA HIS A 52 -6.87 13.04 -14.64
C HIS A 52 -6.88 14.20 -15.63
N PHE A 53 -8.05 14.79 -15.88
CA PHE A 53 -8.19 15.91 -16.83
C PHE A 53 -7.55 17.21 -16.36
N GLN A 54 -7.42 17.42 -15.05
CA GLN A 54 -6.69 18.56 -14.48
C GLN A 54 -5.17 18.32 -14.43
N GLY A 55 -4.73 17.08 -14.60
CA GLY A 55 -3.32 16.69 -14.54
C GLY A 55 -2.57 16.92 -15.87
N PRO A 56 -1.25 16.68 -15.86
CA PRO A 56 -0.40 16.82 -17.04
C PRO A 56 -0.83 15.95 -18.23
N GLU A 57 -1.45 14.80 -17.94
CA GLU A 57 -1.95 13.83 -18.93
C GLU A 57 -3.39 14.11 -19.38
N GLY A 58 -3.99 15.24 -18.98
CA GLY A 58 -5.40 15.56 -19.23
C GLY A 58 -5.77 15.68 -20.72
N ARG A 59 -4.77 15.83 -21.60
CA ARG A 59 -4.99 15.77 -23.06
C ARG A 59 -5.27 14.36 -23.60
N PHE A 60 -4.98 13.32 -22.82
CA PHE A 60 -5.11 11.93 -23.25
C PHE A 60 -6.33 11.25 -22.63
N TRP A 61 -6.93 10.36 -23.40
CA TRP A 61 -8.01 9.49 -22.95
C TRP A 61 -7.55 8.61 -21.75
N PRO A 62 -8.24 8.66 -20.60
CA PRO A 62 -7.90 7.83 -19.46
C PRO A 62 -8.31 6.37 -19.71
N THR A 63 -7.37 5.44 -19.53
CA THR A 63 -7.68 4.01 -19.42
C THR A 63 -8.23 3.72 -18.01
N PRO A 64 -8.89 2.56 -17.79
CA PRO A 64 -9.27 2.16 -16.44
C PRO A 64 -8.10 2.16 -15.44
N SER A 65 -6.88 1.84 -15.88
CA SER A 65 -5.69 1.87 -15.03
C SER A 65 -5.32 3.28 -14.59
N HIS A 66 -5.42 4.29 -15.47
CA HIS A 66 -5.21 5.68 -15.09
C HIS A 66 -6.20 6.12 -14.01
N ILE A 67 -7.47 5.74 -14.13
CA ILE A 67 -8.49 6.05 -13.12
C ILE A 67 -8.18 5.36 -11.80
N VAL A 68 -7.77 4.08 -11.83
CA VAL A 68 -7.31 3.37 -10.62
C VAL A 68 -6.13 4.09 -9.97
N GLU A 69 -5.17 4.57 -10.75
CA GLU A 69 -4.00 5.31 -10.24
C GLU A 69 -4.39 6.66 -9.61
N GLN A 70 -5.40 7.36 -10.14
CA GLN A 70 -5.91 8.58 -9.51
C GLN A 70 -6.60 8.29 -8.16
N ILE A 71 -7.24 7.12 -8.02
CA ILE A 71 -7.92 6.73 -6.78
C ILE A 71 -6.93 6.18 -5.74
N GLU A 72 -6.02 5.29 -6.17
CA GLU A 72 -5.15 4.53 -5.29
C GLU A 72 -3.72 5.08 -5.21
N GLY A 73 -3.38 6.11 -6.00
CA GLY A 73 -2.00 6.55 -6.24
C GLY A 73 -1.27 5.66 -7.25
N LYS A 74 -0.08 6.07 -7.68
CA LYS A 74 0.78 5.21 -8.51
C LYS A 74 1.44 4.12 -7.67
N PRO A 75 1.67 2.91 -8.21
CA PRO A 75 2.37 1.85 -7.50
C PRO A 75 3.73 2.29 -6.94
N GLU A 76 4.46 3.10 -7.68
CA GLU A 76 5.79 3.62 -7.31
C GLU A 76 5.70 4.57 -6.12
N ASP A 77 4.71 5.47 -6.12
CA ASP A 77 4.49 6.43 -5.04
C ASP A 77 4.09 5.70 -3.75
N ARG A 78 3.17 4.72 -3.85
CA ARG A 78 2.78 3.88 -2.72
C ARG A 78 3.97 3.10 -2.16
N ALA A 79 4.78 2.51 -3.03
CA ALA A 79 5.96 1.77 -2.61
C ALA A 79 7.01 2.68 -1.95
N ALA A 80 7.17 3.91 -2.45
CA ALA A 80 8.06 4.90 -1.85
C ALA A 80 7.60 5.30 -0.45
N LEU A 81 6.30 5.55 -0.26
CA LEU A 81 5.72 5.82 1.06
C LEU A 81 5.84 4.61 2.00
N ALA A 82 5.66 3.39 1.47
CA ALA A 82 5.86 2.17 2.23
C ALA A 82 7.31 2.03 2.71
N TRP A 83 8.28 2.28 1.84
CA TRP A 83 9.69 2.28 2.23
C TRP A 83 10.00 3.32 3.31
N ALA A 84 9.47 4.54 3.18
CA ALA A 84 9.67 5.58 4.20
C ALA A 84 9.15 5.16 5.59
N LEU A 85 8.05 4.39 5.65
CA LEU A 85 7.55 3.81 6.90
C LEU A 85 8.49 2.74 7.46
N VAL A 86 9.08 1.91 6.60
CA VAL A 86 10.08 0.91 6.98
C VAL A 86 11.34 1.57 7.53
N GLU A 87 11.88 2.60 6.85
CA GLU A 87 13.04 3.37 7.33
C GLU A 87 12.76 4.04 8.68
N LYS A 88 11.54 4.59 8.86
CA LYS A 88 11.12 5.12 10.15
C LYS A 88 11.10 4.03 11.22
N ALA A 89 10.59 2.84 10.89
CA ALA A 89 10.54 1.74 11.83
C ALA A 89 11.95 1.26 12.24
N LEU A 90 12.86 1.12 11.27
CA LEU A 90 14.27 0.78 11.48
C LEU A 90 14.96 1.79 12.41
N SER A 91 14.73 3.08 12.18
CA SER A 91 15.39 4.15 12.95
C SER A 91 14.75 4.48 14.31
N SER A 92 13.46 4.17 14.53
CA SER A 92 12.72 4.70 15.70
C SER A 92 12.44 3.69 16.82
N TYR A 93 12.49 2.37 16.56
CA TYR A 93 11.95 1.35 17.48
C TYR A 93 12.95 0.28 17.89
N ASN A 94 14.11 0.69 18.42
CA ASN A 94 15.19 -0.22 18.81
C ASN A 94 15.63 -1.15 17.65
N GLY A 95 15.62 -0.68 16.39
CA GLY A 95 16.07 -1.46 15.23
C GLY A 95 15.43 -2.84 15.10
N ALA A 96 16.25 -3.84 14.75
CA ALA A 96 15.84 -5.25 14.63
C ALA A 96 15.48 -5.94 15.96
N TYR A 97 15.65 -5.32 17.12
CA TYR A 97 15.53 -6.03 18.39
C TYR A 97 14.09 -6.45 18.72
N GLU A 98 13.12 -5.61 18.38
CA GLU A 98 11.70 -5.88 18.63
C GLU A 98 11.02 -6.54 17.43
N SER A 99 10.12 -7.48 17.70
CA SER A 99 9.22 -8.02 16.68
C SER A 99 8.23 -6.94 16.23
N VAL A 100 8.00 -6.82 14.92
CA VAL A 100 7.21 -5.74 14.33
C VAL A 100 6.08 -6.24 13.43
N ARG A 101 4.98 -5.49 13.43
CA ARG A 101 3.81 -5.74 12.58
C ARG A 101 3.49 -4.52 11.74
N PHE A 102 3.89 -4.56 10.47
CA PHE A 102 3.49 -3.57 9.47
C PHE A 102 2.00 -3.69 9.10
N PRO A 103 1.34 -2.60 8.70
CA PRO A 103 -0.12 -2.57 8.55
C PRO A 103 -0.65 -3.46 7.42
N LEU A 104 0.06 -3.59 6.30
CA LEU A 104 -0.39 -4.35 5.14
C LEU A 104 0.47 -5.61 4.89
N PRO A 105 -0.11 -6.71 4.40
CA PRO A 105 0.65 -7.93 4.07
C PRO A 105 1.76 -7.72 3.02
N ALA A 106 1.62 -6.74 2.14
CA ALA A 106 2.64 -6.40 1.14
C ALA A 106 3.99 -5.98 1.77
N TYR A 107 3.98 -5.36 2.96
CA TYR A 107 5.21 -5.05 3.69
C TYR A 107 5.94 -6.31 4.10
N HIS A 108 5.20 -7.22 4.74
CA HIS A 108 5.75 -8.48 5.26
C HIS A 108 6.26 -9.33 4.11
N PHE A 109 5.50 -9.45 3.03
CA PHE A 109 5.95 -10.12 1.81
C PHE A 109 7.27 -9.54 1.28
N ALA A 110 7.38 -8.21 1.19
CA ALA A 110 8.59 -7.57 0.68
C ALA A 110 9.79 -7.79 1.61
N ILE A 111 9.60 -7.68 2.93
CA ILE A 111 10.66 -7.86 3.92
C ILE A 111 11.13 -9.32 3.95
N GLU A 112 10.22 -10.28 3.89
CA GLU A 112 10.58 -11.71 3.79
C GLU A 112 11.41 -12.00 2.53
N LYS A 113 11.09 -11.38 1.38
CA LYS A 113 11.91 -11.51 0.16
C LYS A 113 13.31 -10.90 0.28
N LEU A 114 13.53 -9.99 1.22
CA LEU A 114 14.84 -9.39 1.51
C LEU A 114 15.64 -10.16 2.58
N GLY A 115 15.06 -11.22 3.14
CA GLY A 115 15.68 -12.06 4.17
C GLY A 115 15.07 -11.92 5.57
N GLY A 116 13.94 -11.22 5.71
CA GLY A 116 13.29 -10.99 7.00
C GLY A 116 13.73 -9.70 7.67
N TRP A 117 13.14 -9.41 8.84
CA TRP A 117 13.30 -8.12 9.52
C TRP A 117 14.71 -7.90 10.08
N ILE A 118 15.27 -8.92 10.74
CA ILE A 118 16.62 -8.84 11.32
C ILE A 118 17.65 -8.57 10.21
N THR A 119 17.66 -9.39 9.16
CA THR A 119 18.58 -9.22 8.02
C THR A 119 18.39 -7.90 7.29
N LEU A 120 17.15 -7.39 7.17
CA LEU A 120 16.91 -6.07 6.59
C LEU A 120 17.52 -4.96 7.46
N SER A 121 17.40 -5.04 8.78
CA SER A 121 18.01 -4.05 9.69
C SER A 121 19.52 -4.09 9.62
N ASP A 122 20.14 -5.28 9.66
CA ASP A 122 21.59 -5.41 9.58
C ASP A 122 22.13 -4.77 8.30
N LYS A 123 21.51 -5.09 7.15
CA LYS A 123 21.89 -4.50 5.86
C LYS A 123 21.66 -2.99 5.79
N TYR A 124 20.67 -2.47 6.53
CA TYR A 124 20.38 -1.04 6.57
C TYR A 124 21.39 -0.29 7.46
N ASP A 125 21.71 -0.85 8.63
CA ASP A 125 22.59 -0.22 9.62
C ASP A 125 24.06 -0.27 9.18
N ASP A 126 24.51 -1.37 8.57
CA ASP A 126 25.88 -1.54 8.07
C ASP A 126 26.09 -0.95 6.65
N GLY A 127 24.99 -0.66 5.95
CA GLY A 127 24.99 -0.26 4.55
C GLY A 127 25.51 1.16 4.32
N SER A 128 26.27 1.36 3.24
CA SER A 128 26.52 2.71 2.73
C SER A 128 25.21 3.32 2.21
N LYS A 129 25.20 4.64 1.97
CA LYS A 129 24.06 5.31 1.32
C LYS A 129 23.65 4.65 -0.01
N ARG A 130 24.61 4.06 -0.73
CA ARG A 130 24.36 3.36 -1.99
C ARG A 130 23.67 2.02 -1.75
N ASP A 131 24.08 1.29 -0.71
CA ASP A 131 23.50 0.00 -0.36
C ASP A 131 22.06 0.17 0.13
N VAL A 132 21.82 1.15 0.99
CA VAL A 132 20.45 1.51 1.43
C VAL A 132 19.56 1.90 0.25
N ALA A 133 20.09 2.65 -0.74
CA ALA A 133 19.32 2.98 -1.94
C ALA A 133 18.99 1.75 -2.81
N PHE A 134 19.87 0.74 -2.84
CA PHE A 134 19.61 -0.53 -3.52
C PHE A 134 18.55 -1.35 -2.78
N LEU A 135 18.66 -1.48 -1.46
CA LEU A 135 17.65 -2.13 -0.61
C LEU A 135 16.28 -1.47 -0.78
N ALA A 136 16.23 -0.14 -0.79
CA ALA A 136 15.01 0.61 -1.02
C ALA A 136 14.38 0.27 -2.37
N LYS A 137 15.20 0.12 -3.42
CA LYS A 137 14.73 -0.24 -4.76
C LYS A 137 14.16 -1.66 -4.78
N GLU A 138 14.86 -2.62 -4.22
CA GLU A 138 14.42 -4.02 -4.15
C GLU A 138 13.14 -4.16 -3.32
N PHE A 139 13.09 -3.51 -2.15
CA PHE A 139 11.89 -3.45 -1.32
C PHE A 139 10.69 -2.94 -2.12
N LYS A 140 10.83 -1.79 -2.82
CA LYS A 140 9.73 -1.21 -3.59
C LYS A 140 9.22 -2.16 -4.67
N GLN A 141 10.12 -2.87 -5.35
CA GLN A 141 9.75 -3.87 -6.35
C GLN A 141 8.95 -5.02 -5.74
N PHE A 142 9.43 -5.61 -4.64
CA PHE A 142 8.73 -6.69 -3.96
C PHE A 142 7.43 -6.23 -3.31
N TYR A 143 7.35 -4.99 -2.82
CA TYR A 143 6.14 -4.41 -2.27
C TYR A 143 5.03 -4.32 -3.32
N VAL A 144 5.34 -3.78 -4.51
CA VAL A 144 4.39 -3.70 -5.64
C VAL A 144 3.95 -5.11 -6.07
N LEU A 145 4.86 -6.08 -6.07
CA LEU A 145 4.52 -7.48 -6.33
C LEU A 145 3.58 -8.04 -5.25
N GLY A 146 3.87 -7.74 -3.98
CA GLY A 146 3.06 -8.10 -2.82
C GLY A 146 1.64 -7.54 -2.90
N GLU A 147 1.45 -6.28 -3.33
CA GLU A 147 0.12 -5.69 -3.54
C GLU A 147 -0.72 -6.44 -4.60
N LYS A 148 -0.04 -7.00 -5.61
CA LYS A 148 -0.66 -7.76 -6.70
C LYS A 148 -0.96 -9.21 -6.33
N ALA A 149 -0.22 -9.80 -5.39
CA ALA A 149 -0.35 -11.19 -4.97
C ALA A 149 -1.63 -11.43 -4.13
N ALA A 150 -2.81 -11.33 -4.73
CA ALA A 150 -4.11 -11.45 -4.04
C ALA A 150 -4.39 -12.83 -3.41
N ARG A 151 -3.63 -13.87 -3.76
CA ARG A 151 -3.74 -15.23 -3.21
C ARG A 151 -2.42 -15.76 -2.62
N GLY A 152 -1.39 -14.92 -2.50
CA GLY A 152 -0.03 -15.34 -2.15
C GLY A 152 0.41 -14.98 -0.73
N TRP A 153 -0.51 -14.52 0.12
CA TRP A 153 -0.18 -14.07 1.48
C TRP A 153 -0.34 -15.15 2.54
N GLU A 154 -0.82 -16.34 2.17
CA GLU A 154 -0.95 -17.48 3.09
C GLU A 154 0.41 -17.91 3.66
N SER A 155 1.51 -17.61 2.95
CA SER A 155 2.88 -17.89 3.38
C SER A 155 3.57 -16.70 4.06
N VAL A 156 2.86 -15.60 4.31
CA VAL A 156 3.46 -14.38 4.88
C VAL A 156 3.23 -14.39 6.39
N PRO A 157 4.29 -14.21 7.21
CA PRO A 157 4.16 -14.34 8.66
C PRO A 157 3.27 -13.21 9.22
N PRO A 158 2.46 -13.48 10.27
CA PRO A 158 1.53 -12.51 10.83
C PRO A 158 2.22 -11.31 11.47
N TYR A 159 3.50 -11.43 11.81
CA TYR A 159 4.43 -10.37 12.20
C TYR A 159 5.85 -10.81 11.89
N LEU A 160 6.79 -9.86 11.89
CA LEU A 160 8.20 -10.14 11.63
C LEU A 160 8.95 -10.24 12.95
N VAL A 161 9.68 -11.34 13.13
CA VAL A 161 10.42 -11.63 14.35
C VAL A 161 11.63 -10.69 14.48
N GLY A 162 11.81 -10.14 15.68
CA GLY A 162 13.00 -9.37 16.06
C GLY A 162 13.98 -10.20 16.91
N ILE A 163 15.19 -9.67 17.10
CA ILE A 163 16.33 -10.36 17.73
C ILE A 163 15.96 -10.91 19.12
N TRP A 164 15.28 -10.14 19.97
CA TRP A 164 14.95 -10.61 21.32
C TRP A 164 14.02 -11.83 21.32
N GLU A 165 13.12 -11.92 20.35
CA GLU A 165 12.26 -13.09 20.21
C GLU A 165 13.03 -14.28 19.64
N ASP A 166 13.85 -14.04 18.62
CA ASP A 166 14.69 -15.06 17.97
C ASP A 166 15.67 -15.73 18.95
N GLU A 167 16.31 -14.92 19.80
CA GLU A 167 17.24 -15.36 20.85
C GLU A 167 16.53 -15.95 22.08
N GLY A 168 15.20 -15.98 22.11
CA GLY A 168 14.45 -16.52 23.25
C GLY A 168 14.57 -15.69 24.53
N SER A 169 14.76 -14.37 24.43
CA SER A 169 14.93 -13.47 25.57
C SER A 169 13.73 -13.51 26.53
N GLU A 170 14.01 -13.54 27.84
CA GLU A 170 12.96 -13.50 28.88
C GLU A 170 12.33 -12.11 29.06
N ARG A 171 12.88 -11.08 28.39
CA ARG A 171 12.40 -9.70 28.49
C ARG A 171 10.89 -9.62 28.17
N PRO A 172 10.10 -8.81 28.93
CA PRO A 172 8.69 -8.62 28.62
C PRO A 172 8.42 -8.09 27.20
N THR A 173 9.36 -7.30 26.65
CA THR A 173 9.30 -6.76 25.28
C THR A 173 9.54 -7.83 24.22
N ALA A 174 10.33 -8.87 24.50
CA ALA A 174 10.54 -9.99 23.59
C ALA A 174 9.22 -10.70 23.29
N LYS A 175 8.31 -10.79 24.27
CA LYS A 175 7.00 -11.46 24.17
C LYS A 175 5.90 -10.57 23.55
N LYS A 176 6.28 -9.41 23.00
CA LYS A 176 5.36 -8.44 22.42
C LYS A 176 5.78 -8.09 20.99
N VAL A 177 4.80 -7.63 20.23
CA VAL A 177 4.94 -7.21 18.84
C VAL A 177 4.53 -5.75 18.74
N ARG A 178 5.38 -4.93 18.11
CA ARG A 178 5.10 -3.52 17.87
C ARG A 178 4.27 -3.33 16.60
N MET A 179 3.11 -2.70 16.75
CA MET A 179 2.19 -2.40 15.65
C MET A 179 2.63 -1.11 14.94
N ILE A 180 3.35 -1.24 13.83
CA ILE A 180 3.86 -0.10 13.06
C ILE A 180 2.70 0.74 12.51
N GLY A 181 2.76 2.05 12.74
CA GLY A 181 1.70 3.02 12.47
C GLY A 181 1.06 3.55 13.75
N SER A 182 0.66 2.66 14.67
CA SER A 182 0.12 3.04 15.98
C SER A 182 1.19 3.15 17.07
N GLY A 183 2.28 2.39 16.95
CA GLY A 183 3.33 2.26 17.95
C GLY A 183 2.97 1.36 19.14
N GLU A 184 1.73 0.83 19.20
CA GLU A 184 1.25 -0.03 20.28
C GLU A 184 2.06 -1.33 20.38
N LEU A 185 2.31 -1.79 21.61
CA LEU A 185 2.90 -3.10 21.89
C LEU A 185 1.82 -4.08 22.32
N VAL A 186 1.64 -5.14 21.52
CA VAL A 186 0.59 -6.16 21.72
C VAL A 186 1.26 -7.50 22.01
N THR A 187 0.62 -8.37 22.81
CA THR A 187 1.14 -9.73 23.04
C THR A 187 1.01 -10.58 21.77
N ARG A 188 1.93 -11.52 21.54
CA ARG A 188 2.01 -12.30 20.29
C ARG A 188 0.70 -13.00 19.92
N ASP A 189 -0.02 -13.52 20.90
CA ASP A 189 -1.33 -14.19 20.77
C ASP A 189 -2.46 -13.26 20.31
N LYS A 190 -2.30 -11.94 20.51
CA LYS A 190 -3.28 -10.92 20.15
C LYS A 190 -2.96 -10.18 18.86
N VAL A 191 -1.90 -10.58 18.14
CA VAL A 191 -1.56 -9.99 16.85
C VAL A 191 -2.66 -10.33 15.84
N PRO A 192 -3.33 -9.33 15.23
CA PRO A 192 -4.37 -9.59 14.26
C PRO A 192 -3.82 -10.30 13.02
N ALA A 193 -4.57 -11.28 12.52
CA ALA A 193 -4.26 -11.96 11.27
C ALA A 193 -4.08 -10.95 10.12
N LEU A 194 -3.14 -11.24 9.23
CA LEU A 194 -2.99 -10.54 7.96
C LEU A 194 -4.20 -10.90 7.07
N SER A 195 -5.28 -10.13 7.15
CA SER A 195 -6.45 -10.45 6.33
C SER A 195 -6.16 -10.20 4.84
N SER A 196 -6.29 -11.25 4.04
CA SER A 196 -6.27 -11.20 2.57
C SER A 196 -7.52 -10.55 1.97
N GLY A 197 -8.59 -10.42 2.76
CA GLY A 197 -9.93 -10.05 2.30
C GLY A 197 -10.57 -8.83 2.97
N GLY A 198 -9.84 -8.05 3.77
CA GLY A 198 -10.33 -6.72 4.18
C GLY A 198 -10.38 -5.78 2.98
N ASP A 199 -11.36 -4.87 2.92
CA ASP A 199 -11.43 -3.84 1.89
C ASP A 199 -10.07 -3.14 1.79
N ARG A 200 -9.32 -3.45 0.71
CA ARG A 200 -7.98 -2.90 0.45
C ARG A 200 -8.02 -1.38 0.51
N THR A 201 -9.15 -0.78 0.14
CA THR A 201 -9.42 0.66 0.22
C THR A 201 -9.40 1.15 1.66
N GLN A 202 -10.03 0.42 2.57
CA GLN A 202 -10.11 0.78 3.99
C GLN A 202 -8.77 0.56 4.71
N GLN A 203 -8.05 -0.52 4.39
CA GLN A 203 -6.68 -0.75 4.90
C GLN A 203 -5.70 0.30 4.36
N ARG A 204 -5.84 0.71 3.09
CA ARG A 204 -5.03 1.74 2.46
C ARG A 204 -5.37 3.15 2.93
N ARG A 205 -6.65 3.45 3.21
CA ARG A 205 -7.08 4.69 3.83
C ARG A 205 -6.45 4.82 5.23
N ARG A 206 -6.51 3.77 6.03
CA ARG A 206 -5.81 3.71 7.32
C ARG A 206 -4.29 3.87 7.17
N LEU A 207 -3.68 3.32 6.13
CA LEU A 207 -2.26 3.54 5.85
C LEU A 207 -1.97 5.00 5.48
N ALA A 208 -2.77 5.62 4.62
CA ALA A 208 -2.63 7.04 4.26
C ALA A 208 -2.82 7.95 5.49
N ASP A 209 -3.83 7.65 6.33
CA ASP A 209 -4.09 8.37 7.58
C ASP A 209 -2.92 8.18 8.57
N ASN A 210 -2.36 6.97 8.68
CA ASN A 210 -1.18 6.69 9.51
C ASN A 210 0.07 7.39 8.99
N ILE A 211 0.31 7.40 7.67
CA ILE A 211 1.41 8.14 7.05
C ILE A 211 1.25 9.64 7.30
N ALA A 212 0.03 10.18 7.15
CA ALA A 212 -0.28 11.57 7.44
C ALA A 212 -0.07 11.92 8.92
N ALA A 213 -0.49 11.05 9.84
CA ALA A 213 -0.22 11.21 11.28
C ALA A 213 1.28 11.18 11.60
N LEU A 214 2.03 10.28 10.95
CA LEU A 214 3.49 10.18 11.10
C LEU A 214 4.24 11.37 10.47
N ALA A 215 3.68 12.01 9.44
CA ALA A 215 4.19 13.24 8.84
C ALA A 215 3.81 14.50 9.64
N GLY A 216 2.63 14.51 10.28
CA GLY A 216 2.16 15.59 11.15
C GLY A 216 2.90 15.68 12.49
N ALA A 217 3.41 14.55 13.01
CA ALA A 217 4.21 14.51 14.23
C ALA A 217 5.59 15.21 14.11
N LYS A 218 5.96 15.74 12.93
CA LYS A 218 7.19 16.52 12.70
C LYS A 218 7.05 18.03 12.94
N ARG A 219 5.89 18.50 13.42
CA ARG A 219 5.69 19.91 13.84
C ARG A 219 5.21 19.99 15.29
N LEU A 220 6.10 19.73 16.24
CA LEU A 220 6.11 20.30 17.59
C LEU A 220 7.58 20.41 18.03
#